data_AF-A0A816ZHB4-F1
#
_entry.id   AF-A0A816ZHB4-F1
#
_cell.length_a   1.000
_cell.length_b   1.000
_cell.length_c   1.000
_cell.angle_alpha   90.00
_cell.angle_beta   90.00
_cell.angle_gamma   90.00
#
_symmetry.space_group_name_H-M   'P 1'
#
loop_
_entity.id
_entity.type
_entity.pdbx_description
1 polymer ?
#
loop_
_entity_poly.entity_id
_entity_poly.type
_entity_poly.pdbx_seq_one_letter_code
_entity_poly.pdbx_strand_id
1 'polypeptide(L)'
;MRDSSPTRLRSSSRDSVSDNDHKTSWIVRFPSALNMFDEIVNAAKGKQIVMFLDYDGMLSPIVEDPDKAYITHEMREVVKNVALNFPTAIVTGRSIDKVRGFVKLNEIYYAGSHGMDIEGPTSEYAYGGESNQGVLFQPAREFVPMIEKVYKILEEKTKWIPGAMVENNKFCLSVHFRRVDEKRWTGLAEQVKSVLIDYPQLKLTQGRKVLEIRPTIKWDKGQALNFC
;
A
#
# COMPACT_ATOMS: atom_id res chain seq x y z
N MET A 1 -1.80 -16.34 -14.10
CA MET A 1 -1.28 -15.47 -13.01
C MET A 1 -0.43 -16.32 -12.09
N ARG A 2 0.65 -15.80 -11.50
CA ARG A 2 1.43 -16.50 -10.45
C ARG A 2 1.42 -15.65 -9.18
N ASP A 3 1.39 -16.29 -8.01
CA ASP A 3 1.46 -15.60 -6.72
C ASP A 3 2.84 -14.94 -6.54
N SER A 4 2.87 -13.62 -6.35
CA SER A 4 4.11 -12.83 -6.39
C SER A 4 4.81 -12.70 -5.03
N SER A 5 4.60 -13.61 -4.08
CA SER A 5 5.35 -13.68 -2.81
C SER A 5 5.07 -14.99 -2.06
N PRO A 6 6.05 -15.56 -1.32
CA PRO A 6 5.74 -16.62 -0.37
C PRO A 6 4.84 -16.05 0.73
N THR A 7 3.67 -16.64 0.91
CA THR A 7 2.88 -16.44 2.13
C THR A 7 3.77 -16.89 3.30
N ARG A 8 3.85 -16.13 4.41
CA ARG A 8 4.44 -16.65 5.65
C ARG A 8 3.56 -17.81 6.13
N LEU A 9 3.79 -19.00 5.58
CA LEU A 9 3.19 -20.23 6.05
C LEU A 9 3.79 -20.52 7.42
N ARG A 10 2.91 -20.63 8.41
CA ARG A 10 3.26 -21.19 9.72
C ARG A 10 3.74 -22.61 9.44
N SER A 11 5.00 -22.91 9.77
CA SER A 11 5.68 -24.15 9.45
C SER A 11 4.89 -25.37 9.95
N SER A 12 4.21 -26.06 9.06
CA SER A 12 3.88 -27.47 9.24
C SER A 12 5.10 -28.28 8.79
N SER A 13 5.70 -28.98 9.74
CA SER A 13 6.90 -29.78 9.61
C SER A 13 6.79 -30.88 8.56
N ARG A 14 7.57 -30.76 7.47
CA ARG A 14 8.28 -31.83 6.75
C ARG A 14 8.98 -31.22 5.53
N ASP A 15 10.32 -31.10 5.63
CA ASP A 15 11.35 -31.04 4.56
C ASP A 15 12.52 -30.16 5.05
N SER A 16 13.60 -30.79 5.54
CA SER A 16 14.51 -30.16 6.53
C SER A 16 16.00 -30.12 6.20
N VAL A 17 16.41 -30.13 4.92
CA VAL A 17 17.86 -30.03 4.61
C VAL A 17 18.20 -28.93 3.58
N SER A 18 17.45 -28.77 2.49
CA SER A 18 17.74 -27.72 1.49
C SER A 18 17.26 -26.32 1.89
N ASP A 19 16.27 -26.24 2.78
CA ASP A 19 15.60 -24.98 3.14
C ASP A 19 16.42 -24.15 4.14
N ASN A 20 17.38 -24.79 4.83
CA ASN A 20 18.16 -24.15 5.90
C ASN A 20 19.34 -23.32 5.35
N ASP A 21 20.01 -23.79 4.29
CA ASP A 21 21.11 -23.06 3.64
C ASP A 21 20.64 -21.79 2.93
N HIS A 22 19.48 -21.86 2.24
CA HIS A 22 18.87 -20.68 1.61
C HIS A 22 18.41 -19.64 2.63
N LYS A 23 17.85 -20.07 3.77
CA LYS A 23 17.46 -19.17 4.87
C LYS A 23 18.67 -18.48 5.49
N THR A 24 19.75 -19.23 5.69
CA THR A 24 20.97 -18.72 6.32
C THR A 24 21.66 -17.69 5.40
N SER A 25 21.76 -17.99 4.10
CA SER A 25 22.25 -17.04 3.09
C SER A 25 21.40 -15.76 3.00
N TRP A 26 20.07 -15.89 3.10
CA TRP A 26 19.16 -14.74 3.06
C TRP A 26 19.32 -13.81 4.27
N ILE A 27 19.40 -14.36 5.48
CA ILE A 27 19.57 -13.58 6.73
C ILE A 27 20.93 -12.86 6.73
N VAL A 28 21.97 -13.50 6.19
CA VAL A 28 23.29 -12.87 6.04
C VAL A 28 23.24 -11.70 5.04
N ARG A 29 22.49 -11.83 3.95
CA ARG A 29 22.38 -10.79 2.92
C ARG A 29 21.41 -9.65 3.29
N PHE A 30 20.41 -9.94 4.13
CA PHE A 30 19.38 -9.00 4.57
C PHE A 30 19.19 -9.12 6.09
N PRO A 31 20.13 -8.58 6.89
CA PRO A 31 20.06 -8.68 8.35
C PRO A 31 18.81 -7.98 8.89
N SER A 32 18.33 -8.47 10.03
CA SER A 32 17.21 -7.86 10.74
C SER A 32 17.52 -6.41 11.10
N ALA A 33 16.64 -5.47 10.76
CA ALA A 33 16.80 -4.06 11.15
C ALA A 33 16.88 -3.88 12.68
N LEU A 34 16.25 -4.76 13.46
CA LEU A 34 16.35 -4.74 14.93
C LEU A 34 17.75 -5.15 15.40
N ASN A 35 18.40 -6.09 14.71
CA ASN A 35 19.76 -6.51 15.05
C ASN A 35 20.79 -5.44 14.63
N MET A 36 20.48 -4.69 13.57
CA MET A 36 21.31 -3.60 13.05
C MET A 36 20.94 -2.23 13.65
N PHE A 37 20.15 -2.19 14.71
CA PHE A 37 19.55 -0.94 15.20
C PHE A 37 20.62 0.09 15.61
N ASP A 38 21.65 -0.34 16.32
CA ASP A 38 22.74 0.56 16.73
C ASP A 38 23.50 1.12 15.53
N GLU A 39 23.68 0.33 14.47
CA GLU A 39 24.30 0.79 13.22
C GLU A 39 23.44 1.81 12.50
N ILE A 40 22.12 1.58 12.43
CA ILE A 40 21.16 2.52 11.85
C ILE A 40 21.17 3.84 12.62
N VAL A 41 21.12 3.79 13.96
CA VAL A 41 21.16 4.98 14.82
C VAL A 41 22.49 5.72 14.66
N ASN A 42 23.61 5.00 14.63
CA ASN A 42 24.92 5.61 14.40
C ASN A 42 25.01 6.28 13.02
N ALA A 43 24.48 5.66 11.97
CA ALA A 43 24.46 6.22 10.62
C ALA A 43 23.52 7.44 10.48
N ALA A 44 22.52 7.55 11.35
CA ALA A 44 21.57 8.66 11.38
C ALA A 44 22.06 9.87 12.21
N LYS A 45 23.16 9.75 12.98
CA LYS A 45 23.71 10.85 13.78
C LYS A 45 23.97 12.11 12.93
N GLY A 46 23.46 13.25 13.40
CA GLY A 46 23.59 14.54 12.73
C GLY A 46 22.70 14.74 11.50
N LYS A 47 21.78 13.82 11.20
CA LYS A 47 20.83 13.91 10.08
C LYS A 47 19.41 14.11 10.59
N GLN A 48 18.58 14.75 9.77
CA GLN A 48 17.14 14.74 9.97
C GLN A 48 16.58 13.39 9.50
N ILE A 49 15.72 12.81 10.32
CA ILE A 49 15.06 11.53 10.05
C ILE A 49 13.62 11.82 9.64
N VAL A 50 13.16 11.18 8.57
CA VAL A 50 11.76 11.18 8.12
C VAL A 50 11.30 9.73 8.04
N MET A 51 10.10 9.46 8.54
CA MET A 51 9.55 8.11 8.67
C MET A 51 8.48 7.86 7.60
N PHE A 52 8.71 6.85 6.77
CA PHE A 52 7.76 6.41 5.74
C PHE A 52 7.30 4.98 6.04
N LEU A 53 5.99 4.81 6.18
CA LEU A 53 5.38 3.56 6.60
C LEU A 53 4.43 3.05 5.51
N ASP A 54 4.58 1.80 5.09
CA ASP A 54 3.56 1.11 4.31
C ASP A 54 2.41 0.67 5.23
N TYR A 55 1.24 0.38 4.67
CA TYR A 55 0.08 -0.01 5.48
C TYR A 55 -0.13 -1.52 5.52
N ASP A 56 -0.60 -2.09 4.41
CA ASP A 56 -0.99 -3.49 4.30
C ASP A 56 0.23 -4.42 4.33
N GLY A 57 0.28 -5.29 5.33
CA GLY A 57 1.41 -6.19 5.57
C GLY A 57 2.59 -5.57 6.32
N MET A 58 2.49 -4.31 6.74
CA MET A 58 3.44 -3.65 7.64
C MET A 58 2.76 -3.24 8.95
N LEU A 59 1.95 -2.18 8.93
CA LEU A 59 1.24 -1.70 10.12
C LEU A 59 0.01 -2.55 10.43
N SER A 60 -0.62 -3.11 9.40
CA SER A 60 -1.78 -3.99 9.48
C SER A 60 -1.47 -5.36 8.88
N PRO A 61 -1.96 -6.48 9.45
CA PRO A 61 -1.79 -7.79 8.83
C PRO A 61 -2.49 -7.85 7.46
N ILE A 62 -2.01 -8.73 6.57
CA ILE A 62 -2.73 -9.03 5.33
C ILE A 62 -3.99 -9.82 5.68
N VAL A 63 -5.15 -9.22 5.44
CA VAL A 63 -6.48 -9.78 5.72
C VAL A 63 -7.18 -10.23 4.43
N GLU A 64 -8.19 -11.10 4.57
CA GLU A 64 -9.01 -11.53 3.42
C GLU A 64 -9.96 -10.45 2.92
N ASP A 65 -10.55 -9.72 3.87
CA ASP A 65 -11.49 -8.63 3.63
C ASP A 65 -10.74 -7.30 3.80
N PRO A 66 -10.46 -6.54 2.72
CA PRO A 66 -9.69 -5.31 2.82
C PRO A 66 -10.41 -4.20 3.59
N ASP A 67 -11.71 -4.33 3.88
CA ASP A 67 -12.44 -3.41 4.77
C ASP A 67 -12.17 -3.66 6.26
N LYS A 68 -11.49 -4.78 6.59
CA LYS A 68 -11.16 -5.19 7.96
C LYS A 68 -9.68 -5.12 8.28
N ALA A 69 -8.90 -4.38 7.49
CA ALA A 69 -7.46 -4.26 7.66
C ALA A 69 -7.08 -3.30 8.81
N TYR A 70 -7.73 -3.39 9.97
CA TYR A 70 -7.50 -2.49 11.10
C TYR A 70 -6.11 -2.66 11.74
N ILE A 71 -5.55 -1.56 12.25
CA ILE A 71 -4.40 -1.60 13.17
C ILE A 71 -4.88 -1.74 14.61
N THR A 72 -4.06 -2.36 15.46
CA THR A 72 -4.34 -2.41 16.90
C THR A 72 -4.21 -1.03 17.55
N HIS A 73 -4.81 -0.86 18.72
CA HIS A 73 -4.62 0.35 19.52
C HIS A 73 -3.14 0.58 19.83
N GLU A 74 -2.43 -0.47 20.23
CA GLU A 74 -0.99 -0.42 20.52
C GLU A 74 -0.18 0.07 19.31
N MET A 75 -0.43 -0.46 18.11
CA MET A 75 0.27 -0.03 16.90
C MET A 75 -0.03 1.43 16.56
N ARG A 76 -1.27 1.88 16.76
CA ARG A 76 -1.65 3.29 16.58
C ARG A 76 -0.86 4.19 17.51
N GLU A 77 -0.75 3.84 18.79
CA GLU A 77 0.03 4.63 19.75
C GLU A 77 1.52 4.63 19.39
N VAL A 78 2.07 3.53 18.88
CA VAL A 78 3.45 3.49 18.35
C VAL A 78 3.62 4.49 17.20
N VAL A 79 2.75 4.46 16.19
CA VAL A 79 2.83 5.39 15.05
C VAL A 79 2.68 6.84 15.52
N LYS A 80 1.78 7.12 16.46
CA LYS A 80 1.61 8.44 17.06
C LYS A 80 2.89 8.92 17.75
N ASN A 81 3.51 8.07 18.57
CA ASN A 81 4.76 8.40 19.25
C ASN A 81 5.90 8.65 18.27
N VAL A 82 5.97 7.89 17.16
CA VAL A 82 6.94 8.15 16.09
C VAL A 82 6.69 9.53 15.45
N ALA A 83 5.43 9.88 15.18
CA ALA A 83 5.05 11.18 14.59
C ALA A 83 5.38 12.39 15.48
N LEU A 84 5.40 12.21 16.81
CA LEU A 84 5.84 13.26 17.74
C LEU A 84 7.35 13.53 17.69
N ASN A 85 8.14 12.58 17.20
CA ASN A 85 9.60 12.67 17.17
C ASN A 85 10.16 12.91 15.76
N PHE A 86 9.42 12.52 14.72
CA PHE A 86 9.85 12.59 13.32
C PHE A 86 8.68 12.95 12.41
N PRO A 87 8.91 13.76 11.35
CA PRO A 87 7.96 13.85 10.24
C PRO A 87 7.64 12.43 9.74
N THR A 88 6.35 12.10 9.69
CA THR A 88 5.90 10.73 9.46
C THR A 88 4.79 10.69 8.42
N ALA A 89 4.90 9.76 7.48
CA ALA A 89 3.94 9.55 6.41
C ALA A 89 3.55 8.07 6.26
N ILE A 90 2.26 7.81 6.05
CA ILE A 90 1.78 6.51 5.59
C ILE A 90 1.64 6.54 4.07
N VAL A 91 2.37 5.66 3.38
CA VAL A 91 2.41 5.55 1.91
C VAL A 91 1.74 4.25 1.45
N THR A 92 0.50 4.35 0.98
CA THR A 92 -0.36 3.18 0.73
C THR A 92 -0.96 3.17 -0.68
N GLY A 93 -1.38 1.98 -1.14
CA GLY A 93 -2.21 1.83 -2.34
C GLY A 93 -3.68 2.24 -2.14
N ARG A 94 -4.12 2.29 -0.88
CA ARG A 94 -5.50 2.65 -0.48
C ARG A 94 -5.78 4.13 -0.68
N SER A 95 -7.06 4.50 -0.81
CA SER A 95 -7.46 5.91 -0.70
C SER A 95 -7.12 6.48 0.67
N ILE A 96 -6.91 7.81 0.73
CA ILE A 96 -6.68 8.53 2.00
C ILE A 96 -7.85 8.32 2.95
N ASP A 97 -9.09 8.47 2.47
CA ASP A 97 -10.30 8.30 3.28
C ASP A 97 -10.34 6.96 4.00
N LYS A 98 -9.99 5.88 3.28
CA LYS A 98 -10.02 4.53 3.82
C LYS A 98 -8.92 4.31 4.86
N VAL A 99 -7.67 4.63 4.53
CA VAL A 99 -6.56 4.43 5.46
C VAL A 99 -6.69 5.33 6.70
N ARG A 100 -7.15 6.57 6.54
CA ARG A 100 -7.44 7.48 7.66
C ARG A 100 -8.57 6.93 8.54
N GLY A 101 -9.59 6.30 7.96
CA GLY A 101 -10.64 5.61 8.70
C GLY A 101 -10.12 4.49 9.61
N PHE A 102 -9.03 3.81 9.22
CA PHE A 102 -8.40 2.77 10.04
C PHE A 102 -7.38 3.32 11.05
N VAL A 103 -6.53 4.25 10.62
CA VAL A 103 -5.41 4.78 11.40
C VAL A 103 -5.90 5.82 12.42
N LYS A 104 -6.77 6.74 12.00
CA LYS A 104 -7.37 7.80 12.83
C LYS A 104 -6.33 8.67 13.58
N LEU A 105 -5.27 9.06 12.87
CA LEU A 105 -4.27 10.03 13.33
C LEU A 105 -4.31 11.27 12.44
N ASN A 106 -4.10 12.44 13.03
CA ASN A 106 -4.13 13.74 12.34
C ASN A 106 -2.74 14.38 12.22
N GLU A 107 -1.76 13.84 12.95
CA GLU A 107 -0.39 14.32 13.11
C GLU A 107 0.54 13.88 11.96
N ILE A 108 0.05 13.08 11.00
CA ILE A 108 0.86 12.43 9.96
C ILE A 108 0.41 12.81 8.55
N TYR A 109 1.32 12.65 7.60
CA TYR A 109 1.02 12.68 6.18
C TYR A 109 0.37 11.36 5.74
N TYR A 110 -0.59 11.48 4.81
CA TYR A 110 -1.18 10.34 4.12
C TYR A 110 -0.90 10.46 2.63
N ALA A 111 -0.12 9.52 2.09
CA ALA A 111 0.13 9.37 0.66
C ALA A 111 -0.65 8.14 0.16
N GLY A 112 -1.93 8.34 -0.17
CA GLY A 112 -2.83 7.34 -0.70
C GLY A 112 -2.69 7.12 -2.21
N SER A 113 -3.39 6.12 -2.72
CA SER A 113 -3.46 5.80 -4.16
C SER A 113 -2.08 5.62 -4.80
N HIS A 114 -1.17 4.92 -4.11
CA HIS A 114 0.25 4.79 -4.48
C HIS A 114 0.99 6.14 -4.55
N GLY A 115 0.60 7.08 -3.70
CA GLY A 115 1.18 8.42 -3.60
C GLY A 115 0.58 9.46 -4.55
N MET A 116 -0.48 9.15 -5.29
CA MET A 116 -1.17 10.11 -6.19
C MET A 116 -2.21 10.97 -5.47
N ASP A 117 -2.44 10.71 -4.19
CA ASP A 117 -3.23 11.56 -3.30
C ASP A 117 -2.37 11.78 -2.07
N ILE A 118 -1.93 13.01 -1.82
CA ILE A 118 -1.14 13.35 -0.63
C ILE A 118 -1.89 14.40 0.17
N GLU A 119 -2.07 14.12 1.45
CA GLU A 119 -2.62 15.03 2.43
C GLU A 119 -1.69 15.16 3.63
N GLY A 120 -1.33 16.39 4.00
CA GLY A 120 -0.52 16.69 5.17
C GLY A 120 -1.33 16.74 6.48
N PRO A 121 -0.64 16.81 7.63
CA PRO A 121 -1.29 16.99 8.93
C PRO A 121 -2.02 18.34 9.02
N THR A 122 -3.03 18.42 9.88
CA THR A 122 -3.69 19.69 10.20
C THR A 122 -2.77 20.55 11.08
N SER A 123 -2.84 21.88 10.95
CA SER A 123 -1.84 22.82 11.51
C SER A 123 -1.64 22.73 13.03
N GLU A 124 -2.64 22.29 13.79
CA GLU A 124 -2.55 22.10 15.24
C GLU A 124 -1.69 20.89 15.64
N TYR A 125 -1.51 19.94 14.73
CA TYR A 125 -0.93 18.62 14.98
C TYR A 125 0.40 18.39 14.22
N ALA A 126 0.90 19.41 13.52
CA ALA A 126 2.11 19.31 12.72
C ALA A 126 3.36 19.18 13.61
N TYR A 127 4.24 18.24 13.25
CA TYR A 127 5.56 18.11 13.85
C TYR A 127 6.33 19.43 13.75
N GLY A 128 6.87 19.92 14.87
CA GLY A 128 7.63 21.18 14.93
C GLY A 128 6.77 22.46 15.00
N GLY A 129 5.43 22.36 15.01
CA GLY A 129 4.54 23.51 15.20
C GLY A 129 4.48 24.51 14.03
N GLU A 130 5.17 24.23 12.93
CA GLU A 130 5.13 25.06 11.72
C GLU A 130 3.98 24.59 10.82
N SER A 131 3.08 25.54 10.52
CA SER A 131 1.92 25.31 9.68
C SER A 131 2.34 25.16 8.22
N ASN A 132 2.45 23.92 7.74
CA ASN A 132 2.25 23.69 6.31
C ASN A 132 0.73 23.77 6.07
N GLN A 133 0.25 24.88 5.49
CA GLN A 133 -1.14 24.99 5.01
C GLN A 133 -1.51 23.70 4.30
N GLY A 134 -2.58 23.03 4.77
CA GLY A 134 -2.98 21.66 4.42
C GLY A 134 -2.46 21.21 3.06
N VAL A 135 -1.34 20.48 3.07
CA VAL A 135 -0.68 20.02 1.84
C VAL A 135 -1.67 19.11 1.14
N LEU A 136 -2.15 19.52 -0.03
CA LEU A 136 -2.94 18.69 -0.92
C LEU A 136 -2.23 18.58 -2.26
N PHE A 137 -1.72 17.39 -2.58
CA PHE A 137 -1.02 17.15 -3.83
C PHE A 137 -1.62 15.96 -4.59
N GLN A 138 -2.12 16.23 -5.80
CA GLN A 138 -2.89 15.29 -6.62
C GLN A 138 -2.43 15.33 -8.09
N PRO A 139 -1.29 14.72 -8.43
CA PRO A 139 -0.70 14.82 -9.77
C PRO A 139 -1.55 14.13 -10.85
N ALA A 140 -2.49 13.27 -10.45
CA ALA A 140 -3.38 12.53 -11.33
C ALA A 140 -4.84 13.06 -11.33
N ARG A 141 -5.09 14.29 -10.85
CA ARG A 141 -6.44 14.86 -10.69
C ARG A 141 -7.31 14.74 -11.95
N GLU A 142 -6.73 14.97 -13.11
CA GLU A 142 -7.43 14.90 -14.40
C GLU A 142 -7.95 13.49 -14.75
N PHE A 143 -7.40 12.44 -14.16
CA PHE A 143 -7.80 11.05 -14.43
C PHE A 143 -9.00 10.59 -13.61
N VAL A 144 -9.43 11.31 -12.58
CA VAL A 144 -10.53 10.88 -11.69
C VAL A 144 -11.80 10.51 -12.47
N PRO A 145 -12.30 11.31 -13.43
CA PRO A 145 -13.49 10.94 -14.20
C PRO A 145 -13.31 9.64 -15.00
N MET A 146 -12.10 9.39 -15.52
CA MET A 146 -11.76 8.16 -16.25
C MET A 146 -11.74 6.96 -15.30
N ILE A 147 -11.13 7.10 -14.13
CA ILE A 147 -11.07 6.06 -13.09
C ILE A 147 -12.48 5.68 -12.64
N GLU A 148 -13.36 6.65 -12.38
CA GLU A 148 -14.77 6.40 -12.03
C GLU A 148 -15.53 5.66 -13.13
N LYS A 149 -15.27 6.01 -14.40
CA LYS A 149 -15.88 5.31 -15.54
C LYS A 149 -15.41 3.86 -15.62
N VAL A 150 -14.10 3.63 -15.50
CA VAL A 150 -13.50 2.29 -15.58
C VAL A 150 -13.92 1.43 -14.38
N TYR A 151 -14.06 2.03 -13.18
CA TYR A 151 -14.60 1.37 -12.00
C TYR A 151 -15.96 0.72 -12.27
N LYS A 152 -16.92 1.50 -12.79
CA LYS A 152 -18.28 1.00 -13.10
C LYS A 152 -18.26 -0.12 -14.14
N ILE A 153 -17.39 -0.03 -15.15
CA ILE A 153 -17.25 -1.07 -16.18
C ILE A 153 -16.69 -2.37 -15.57
N LEU A 154 -15.68 -2.26 -14.72
CA LEU A 154 -15.07 -3.41 -14.06
C LEU A 154 -16.01 -4.06 -13.06
N GLU A 155 -16.73 -3.26 -12.27
CA GLU A 155 -17.75 -3.74 -11.33
C GLU A 155 -18.80 -4.58 -12.07
N GLU A 156 -19.34 -4.05 -13.18
CA GLU A 156 -20.35 -4.74 -13.97
C GLU A 156 -19.82 -6.01 -14.67
N LYS A 157 -18.59 -5.99 -15.18
CA LYS A 157 -17.98 -7.17 -15.85
C LYS A 157 -17.63 -8.28 -14.85
N THR A 158 -17.15 -7.91 -13.67
CA THR A 158 -16.63 -8.87 -12.69
C THR A 158 -17.68 -9.39 -11.70
N LYS A 159 -18.89 -8.79 -11.64
CA LYS A 159 -19.95 -9.16 -10.69
C LYS A 159 -20.33 -10.64 -10.69
N TRP A 160 -20.18 -11.34 -11.81
CA TRP A 160 -20.53 -12.76 -11.96
C TRP A 160 -19.41 -13.71 -11.53
N ILE A 161 -18.26 -13.20 -11.09
CA ILE A 161 -17.13 -13.99 -10.62
C ILE A 161 -17.17 -14.02 -9.08
N PRO A 162 -17.59 -15.13 -8.46
CA PRO A 162 -17.70 -15.21 -7.01
C PRO A 162 -16.35 -14.92 -6.34
N GLY A 163 -16.38 -14.04 -5.34
CA GLY A 163 -15.20 -13.62 -4.59
C GLY A 163 -14.34 -12.54 -5.25
N ALA A 164 -14.64 -12.12 -6.49
CA ALA A 164 -14.01 -10.96 -7.09
C ALA A 164 -14.60 -9.68 -6.47
N MET A 165 -13.75 -8.68 -6.24
CA MET A 165 -14.19 -7.40 -5.72
C MET A 165 -13.37 -6.29 -6.36
N VAL A 166 -14.06 -5.27 -6.88
CA VAL A 166 -13.43 -4.06 -7.41
C VAL A 166 -13.50 -2.99 -6.35
N GLU A 167 -12.37 -2.41 -5.99
CA GLU A 167 -12.25 -1.31 -5.04
C GLU A 167 -11.78 -0.06 -5.77
N ASN A 168 -12.45 1.06 -5.50
CA ASN A 168 -12.06 2.37 -5.99
C ASN A 168 -11.23 3.11 -4.94
N ASN A 169 -9.95 3.30 -5.24
CA ASN A 169 -8.98 4.03 -4.43
C ASN A 169 -8.72 5.43 -5.02
N LYS A 170 -9.73 6.09 -5.60
CA LYS A 170 -9.72 7.46 -6.17
C LYS A 170 -8.84 7.66 -7.41
N PHE A 171 -7.53 7.39 -7.32
CA PHE A 171 -6.60 7.43 -8.46
C PHE A 171 -6.11 6.04 -8.87
N CYS A 172 -6.58 4.99 -8.20
CA CYS A 172 -6.23 3.61 -8.48
C CYS A 172 -7.47 2.75 -8.33
N LEU A 173 -7.59 1.69 -9.13
CA LEU A 173 -8.59 0.64 -8.93
C LEU A 173 -7.88 -0.65 -8.56
N SER A 174 -8.46 -1.38 -7.62
CA SER A 174 -7.93 -2.66 -7.16
C SER A 174 -8.96 -3.75 -7.41
N VAL A 175 -8.64 -4.71 -8.27
CA VAL A 175 -9.45 -5.91 -8.49
C VAL A 175 -8.87 -7.03 -7.64
N HIS A 176 -9.52 -7.28 -6.51
CA HIS A 176 -9.13 -8.32 -5.55
C HIS A 176 -9.59 -9.68 -6.02
N PHE A 177 -8.68 -10.65 -6.00
CA PHE A 177 -8.97 -12.02 -6.43
C PHE A 177 -8.59 -13.08 -5.38
N ARG A 178 -8.32 -12.64 -4.15
CA ARG A 178 -7.96 -13.51 -3.03
C ARG A 178 -9.04 -14.54 -2.71
N ARG A 179 -10.32 -14.17 -2.84
CA ARG A 179 -11.49 -15.03 -2.59
C ARG A 179 -12.03 -15.71 -3.85
N VAL A 180 -11.37 -15.52 -4.98
CA VAL A 180 -11.75 -16.12 -6.26
C VAL A 180 -11.11 -17.50 -6.38
N ASP A 181 -11.86 -18.48 -6.84
CA ASP A 181 -11.34 -19.81 -7.20
C ASP A 181 -10.17 -19.66 -8.19
N GLU A 182 -9.05 -20.32 -7.90
CA GLU A 182 -7.82 -20.23 -8.69
C GLU A 182 -8.03 -20.55 -10.17
N LYS A 183 -8.96 -21.47 -10.50
CA LYS A 183 -9.31 -21.82 -11.88
C LYS A 183 -9.90 -20.63 -12.66
N ARG A 184 -10.43 -19.62 -11.96
CA ARG A 184 -11.04 -18.42 -12.55
C ARG A 184 -10.09 -17.22 -12.60
N TRP A 185 -8.90 -17.29 -12.00
CA TRP A 185 -7.96 -16.17 -11.97
C TRP A 185 -7.59 -15.67 -13.36
N THR A 186 -7.29 -16.58 -14.29
CA THR A 186 -6.93 -16.22 -15.67
C THR A 186 -8.09 -15.51 -16.38
N GLY A 187 -9.31 -16.04 -16.27
CA GLY A 187 -10.49 -15.42 -16.88
C GLY A 187 -10.80 -14.04 -16.30
N LEU A 188 -10.65 -13.84 -14.99
CA LEU A 188 -10.77 -12.52 -14.37
C LEU A 188 -9.71 -11.55 -14.91
N ALA A 189 -8.45 -11.99 -15.01
CA ALA A 189 -7.36 -11.17 -15.55
C ALA A 189 -7.63 -10.74 -17.00
N GLU A 190 -8.15 -11.64 -17.82
CA GLU A 190 -8.52 -11.37 -19.21
C GLU A 190 -9.66 -10.36 -19.30
N GLN A 191 -10.69 -10.48 -18.45
CA GLN A 191 -11.76 -9.48 -18.39
C GLN A 191 -11.23 -8.10 -18.01
N VAL A 192 -10.37 -8.01 -16.99
CA VAL A 192 -9.75 -6.74 -16.60
C VAL A 192 -8.93 -6.16 -17.75
N LYS A 193 -8.08 -6.97 -18.39
CA LYS A 193 -7.29 -6.55 -19.55
C LYS A 193 -8.17 -6.09 -20.72
N SER A 194 -9.29 -6.76 -20.98
CA SER A 194 -10.21 -6.39 -22.06
C SER A 194 -10.78 -4.98 -21.90
N VAL A 195 -11.03 -4.56 -20.65
CA VAL A 195 -11.47 -3.19 -20.37
C VAL A 195 -10.36 -2.20 -20.70
N LEU A 196 -9.12 -2.50 -20.30
CA LEU A 196 -8.00 -1.58 -20.45
C LEU A 196 -7.54 -1.36 -21.90
N ILE A 197 -7.99 -2.18 -22.86
CA ILE A 197 -7.74 -1.96 -24.30
C ILE A 197 -8.25 -0.58 -24.73
N ASP A 198 -9.41 -0.17 -24.21
CA ASP A 198 -10.04 1.12 -24.55
C ASP A 198 -9.48 2.30 -23.73
N TYR A 199 -8.55 2.04 -22.78
CA TYR A 199 -7.98 3.02 -21.87
C TYR A 199 -6.45 2.91 -21.83
N PRO A 200 -5.74 3.23 -22.93
CA PRO A 200 -4.27 3.12 -23.02
C PRO A 200 -3.51 4.02 -22.04
N GLN A 201 -4.19 5.00 -21.45
CA GLN A 201 -3.66 5.88 -20.41
C GLN A 201 -3.58 5.20 -19.03
N LEU A 202 -4.09 3.97 -18.90
CA LEU A 202 -4.03 3.19 -17.66
C LEU A 202 -3.05 2.03 -17.82
N LYS A 203 -2.34 1.72 -16.74
CA LYS A 203 -1.45 0.56 -16.64
C LYS A 203 -1.98 -0.44 -15.61
N LEU A 204 -1.82 -1.73 -15.93
CA LEU A 204 -2.12 -2.84 -15.05
C LEU A 204 -0.85 -3.32 -14.36
N THR A 205 -0.86 -3.38 -13.03
CA THR A 205 0.17 -4.03 -12.22
C THR A 205 -0.45 -5.15 -11.38
N GLN A 206 0.38 -6.11 -10.95
CA GLN A 206 -0.08 -7.22 -10.12
C GLN A 206 0.58 -7.15 -8.75
N GLY A 207 -0.25 -7.04 -7.71
CA GLY A 207 0.15 -7.14 -6.31
C GLY A 207 -0.12 -8.53 -5.72
N ARG A 208 -0.12 -8.62 -4.39
CA ARG A 208 -0.41 -9.87 -3.66
C ARG A 208 -1.89 -10.22 -3.70
N LYS A 209 -2.28 -11.03 -4.70
CA LYS A 209 -3.67 -11.44 -4.97
C LYS A 209 -4.62 -10.27 -5.28
N VAL A 210 -4.07 -9.25 -5.94
CA VAL A 210 -4.78 -8.04 -6.41
C VAL A 210 -4.21 -7.59 -7.75
N LEU A 211 -5.09 -7.15 -8.65
CA LEU A 211 -4.73 -6.42 -9.87
C LEU A 211 -4.94 -4.93 -9.63
N GLU A 212 -3.93 -4.12 -9.88
CA GLU A 212 -3.95 -2.68 -9.66
C GLU A 212 -3.95 -1.96 -10.99
N ILE A 213 -4.86 -1.01 -11.14
CA ILE A 213 -5.07 -0.23 -12.36
C ILE A 213 -4.87 1.24 -12.00
N ARG A 214 -3.93 1.89 -12.66
CA ARG A 214 -3.52 3.25 -12.32
C ARG A 214 -3.16 4.06 -13.57
N PRO A 215 -3.24 5.40 -13.53
CA PRO A 215 -2.78 6.25 -14.60
C PRO A 215 -1.31 6.01 -14.97
N THR A 216 -1.02 6.08 -16.25
CA THR A 216 0.33 6.02 -16.83
C THR A 216 0.95 7.41 -16.78
N ILE A 217 1.27 7.85 -15.57
CA ILE A 217 2.04 9.07 -15.32
C ILE A 217 3.43 8.71 -14.82
N LYS A 218 4.39 9.65 -14.95
CA LYS A 218 5.73 9.55 -14.34
C LYS A 218 5.63 9.80 -12.84
N TRP A 219 4.91 8.92 -12.15
CA TRP A 219 4.65 8.92 -10.72
C TRP A 219 4.78 7.53 -10.12
N ASP A 220 5.45 7.43 -8.97
CA ASP A 220 5.51 6.24 -8.11
C ASP A 220 5.51 6.60 -6.61
N LYS A 221 5.43 5.58 -5.75
CA LYS A 221 5.45 5.75 -4.28
C LYS A 221 6.71 6.48 -3.79
N GLY A 222 7.83 6.34 -4.50
CA GLY A 222 9.10 7.00 -4.16
C GLY A 222 9.07 8.50 -4.44
N GLN A 223 8.37 8.93 -5.49
CA GLN A 223 8.19 10.34 -5.79
C GLN A 223 7.33 11.06 -4.74
N ALA A 224 6.36 10.37 -4.14
CA ALA A 224 5.53 10.92 -3.06
C ALA A 224 6.34 11.32 -1.81
N LEU A 225 7.50 10.68 -1.59
CA LEU A 225 8.38 10.99 -0.47
C LEU A 225 8.95 12.41 -0.51
N ASN A 226 8.98 13.05 -1.69
CA ASN A 226 9.46 14.43 -1.84
C ASN A 226 8.40 15.49 -1.44
N PHE A 227 7.18 15.06 -1.10
CA PHE A 227 6.03 15.93 -0.83
C PHE A 227 5.42 15.69 0.56
N CYS A 228 6.05 14.81 1.36
CA CYS A 228 5.66 14.50 2.73
C CYS A 228 6.78 14.86 3.70
#